data_AF-A0A4R4KMW2-F1
#
_entry.id   AF-A0A4R4KMW2-F1
#
_cell.length_a   1.000
_cell.length_b   1.000
_cell.length_c   1.000
_cell.angle_alpha   90.00
_cell.angle_beta   90.00
_cell.angle_gamma   90.00
#
_symmetry.space_group_name_H-M   'P 1'
#
loop_
_entity.id
_entity.type
_entity.pdbx_description
1 polymer ?
#
loop_
_entity_poly.entity_id
_entity_poly.type
_entity_poly.pdbx_seq_one_letter_code
_entity_poly.pdbx_strand_id
1 'polypeptide(L)'
;MILVLRALGVGDLATAVPALRALRAAYPDQELALAAPAWLTPLADLIGGVDRLLATDGLGELARTGAPPQLAVNLHGRGPQSHRMLADLRPRRLLAFANPEAGHLDGPAWFAEEHEVDRWCRLLAWYGIPADRTDLALRRPAPGQMPVGVTIVHPGSKAPEKRWPAGRFAALARELAGRGHRVVVTGSAVERDLAARVAAAAGLPPKVVLAGRTDLGELAALVAHARLVVSGDTGIGHLATGYATPSVLIFG
;
A
#
# COMPACT_ATOMS: atom_id res chain seq x y z
N MET A 1 -5.66 14.11 18.88
CA MET A 1 -5.23 13.28 17.73
C MET A 1 -6.11 12.06 17.55
N ILE A 2 -6.21 11.63 16.30
CA ILE A 2 -6.76 10.38 15.82
C ILE A 2 -5.57 9.48 15.50
N LEU A 3 -5.60 8.24 15.96
CA LEU A 3 -4.57 7.26 15.67
C LEU A 3 -5.14 6.12 14.84
N VAL A 4 -4.54 5.85 13.69
CA VAL A 4 -4.92 4.74 12.81
C VAL A 4 -3.82 3.70 12.78
N LEU A 5 -4.15 2.44 13.05
CA LEU A 5 -3.20 1.32 12.94
C LEU A 5 -3.32 0.63 11.58
N ARG A 6 -2.22 0.60 10.81
CA ARG A 6 -2.08 -0.14 9.54
C ARG A 6 -0.64 -0.60 9.33
N ALA A 7 -0.12 -1.37 10.31
CA ALA A 7 1.26 -1.84 10.29
C ALA A 7 1.51 -3.03 9.31
N LEU A 8 1.34 -2.80 8.01
CA LEU A 8 1.40 -3.82 6.95
C LEU A 8 2.19 -3.31 5.72
N GLY A 9 1.92 -3.83 4.52
CA GLY A 9 2.66 -3.49 3.29
C GLY A 9 2.03 -2.37 2.45
N VAL A 10 2.62 -2.12 1.28
CA VAL A 10 2.16 -1.11 0.31
C VAL A 10 0.72 -1.37 -0.13
N GLY A 11 0.39 -2.63 -0.47
CA GLY A 11 -0.97 -2.99 -0.91
C GLY A 11 -2.00 -2.72 0.17
N ASP A 12 -1.69 -3.12 1.41
CA ASP A 12 -2.54 -2.91 2.57
C ASP A 12 -2.77 -1.42 2.86
N LEU A 13 -1.73 -0.60 2.79
CA LEU A 13 -1.89 0.85 2.98
C LEU A 13 -2.72 1.47 1.85
N ALA A 14 -2.48 1.07 0.60
CA ALA A 14 -3.22 1.56 -0.55
C ALA A 14 -4.72 1.22 -0.48
N THR A 15 -5.10 0.04 0.03
CA THR A 15 -6.53 -0.33 0.22
C THR A 15 -7.21 0.45 1.34
N ALA A 16 -6.44 1.04 2.27
CA ALA A 16 -6.96 1.86 3.38
C ALA A 16 -7.15 3.35 3.02
N VAL A 17 -6.74 3.79 1.83
CA VAL A 17 -6.77 5.21 1.40
C VAL A 17 -8.17 5.83 1.55
N PRO A 18 -9.27 5.21 1.07
CA PRO A 18 -10.61 5.76 1.26
C PRO A 18 -10.98 6.01 2.72
N ALA A 19 -10.62 5.08 3.59
CA ALA A 19 -10.89 5.20 5.02
C ALA A 19 -10.06 6.31 5.67
N LEU A 20 -8.78 6.46 5.30
CA LEU A 20 -7.93 7.55 5.80
C LEU A 20 -8.46 8.92 5.36
N ARG A 21 -8.90 9.05 4.11
CA ARG A 21 -9.47 10.29 3.58
C ARG A 21 -10.83 10.62 4.20
N ALA A 22 -11.66 9.61 4.44
CA ALA A 22 -12.92 9.78 5.17
C ALA A 22 -12.69 10.25 6.62
N LEU A 23 -11.68 9.71 7.31
CA LEU A 23 -11.31 10.16 8.66
C LEU A 23 -10.82 11.61 8.65
N ARG A 24 -9.97 12.00 7.67
CA ARG A 24 -9.58 13.41 7.50
C ARG A 24 -10.80 14.31 7.27
N ALA A 25 -11.71 13.91 6.40
CA ALA A 25 -12.91 14.70 6.10
C ALA A 25 -13.84 14.84 7.31
N ALA A 26 -14.01 13.78 8.11
CA ALA A 26 -14.84 13.79 9.31
C ALA A 26 -14.21 14.61 10.45
N TYR A 27 -12.89 14.75 10.47
CA TYR A 27 -12.14 15.41 11.53
C TYR A 27 -11.04 16.34 10.99
N PRO A 28 -11.41 17.43 10.28
CA PRO A 28 -10.46 18.26 9.56
C PRO A 28 -9.40 18.92 10.46
N ASP A 29 -9.80 19.31 11.68
CA ASP A 29 -8.94 20.05 12.62
C ASP A 29 -8.17 19.15 13.61
N GLN A 30 -8.36 17.82 13.53
CA GLN A 30 -7.64 16.89 14.41
C GLN A 30 -6.39 16.36 13.71
N GLU A 31 -5.29 16.26 14.47
CA GLU A 31 -4.11 15.55 13.99
C GLU A 31 -4.46 14.08 13.71
N LEU A 32 -4.19 13.58 12.51
CA LEU A 32 -4.32 12.17 12.11
C LEU A 32 -2.94 11.55 12.01
N ALA A 33 -2.63 10.70 12.99
CA ALA A 33 -1.42 9.92 13.04
C ALA A 33 -1.67 8.50 12.50
N LEU A 34 -0.80 8.05 11.59
CA LEU A 34 -0.80 6.70 11.04
C LEU A 34 0.32 5.86 11.68
N ALA A 35 -0.04 4.83 12.43
CA ALA A 35 0.89 3.82 12.92
C ALA A 35 1.15 2.76 11.82
N ALA A 36 2.31 2.84 11.18
CA ALA A 36 2.74 2.00 10.07
C ALA A 36 4.28 1.93 9.99
N PRO A 37 4.86 0.97 9.24
CA PRO A 37 6.30 0.90 9.07
C PRO A 37 6.89 2.20 8.53
N ALA A 38 8.05 2.62 9.06
CA ALA A 38 8.65 3.92 8.73
C ALA A 38 8.96 4.08 7.23
N TRP A 39 9.30 2.98 6.55
CA TRP A 39 9.59 2.97 5.12
C TRP A 39 8.36 3.28 4.24
N LEU A 40 7.14 3.29 4.80
CA LEU A 40 5.92 3.71 4.12
C LEU A 40 5.68 5.23 4.13
N THR A 41 6.52 6.01 4.82
CA THR A 41 6.38 7.49 4.91
C THR A 41 6.15 8.16 3.56
N PRO A 42 6.92 7.86 2.49
CA PRO A 42 6.69 8.49 1.19
C PRO A 42 5.29 8.24 0.64
N LEU A 43 4.72 7.05 0.87
CA LEU A 43 3.36 6.74 0.43
C LEU A 43 2.31 7.40 1.33
N ALA A 44 2.50 7.39 2.65
CA ALA A 44 1.60 8.06 3.60
C ALA A 44 1.45 9.55 3.28
N ASP A 45 2.54 10.22 2.92
CA ASP A 45 2.51 11.60 2.45
C ASP A 45 1.66 11.73 1.19
N LEU A 46 1.81 10.83 0.21
CA LEU A 46 1.08 10.89 -1.06
C LEU A 46 -0.42 10.59 -0.93
N ILE A 47 -0.88 9.94 0.14
CA ILE A 47 -2.32 9.75 0.41
C ILE A 47 -3.02 11.10 0.58
N GLY A 48 -2.37 12.05 1.26
CA GLY A 48 -2.97 13.32 1.67
C GLY A 48 -3.90 13.15 2.87
N GLY A 49 -3.81 14.07 3.84
CA GLY A 49 -4.65 14.04 5.04
C GLY A 49 -4.12 13.21 6.21
N VAL A 50 -2.96 12.57 6.07
CA VAL A 50 -2.16 12.04 7.19
C VAL A 50 -1.17 13.12 7.62
N ASP A 51 -1.19 13.54 8.89
CA ASP A 51 -0.30 14.60 9.37
C ASP A 51 1.04 14.05 9.87
N ARG A 52 1.02 12.81 10.36
CA ARG A 52 2.17 12.19 10.99
C ARG A 52 2.16 10.69 10.82
N LEU A 53 3.31 10.11 10.49
CA LEU A 53 3.54 8.67 10.59
C LEU A 53 4.24 8.35 11.92
N LEU A 54 3.72 7.36 12.63
CA LEU A 54 4.34 6.75 13.80
C LEU A 54 4.93 5.41 13.39
N ALA A 55 6.25 5.28 13.48
CA ALA A 55 6.94 4.05 13.09
C ALA A 55 6.42 2.86 13.91
N THR A 56 5.92 1.84 13.23
CA THR A 56 5.36 0.63 13.84
C THR A 56 5.54 -0.51 12.83
N ASP A 57 6.56 -1.34 12.98
CA ASP A 57 6.89 -2.38 12.00
C ASP A 57 6.02 -3.64 12.19
N GLY A 58 5.42 -3.80 13.36
CA GLY A 58 4.48 -4.88 13.65
C GLY A 58 3.58 -4.63 14.87
N LEU A 59 2.74 -5.63 15.14
CA LEU A 59 1.88 -5.61 16.33
C LEU A 59 2.71 -5.76 17.60
N GLY A 60 2.50 -4.87 18.57
CA GLY A 60 3.27 -4.80 19.83
C GLY A 60 4.39 -3.76 19.83
N GLU A 61 4.65 -3.11 18.69
CA GLU A 61 5.74 -2.14 18.54
C GLU A 61 5.27 -0.68 18.52
N LEU A 62 4.03 -0.43 18.95
CA LEU A 62 3.48 0.93 18.99
C LEU A 62 4.19 1.74 20.05
N ALA A 63 4.92 2.76 19.62
CA ALA A 63 5.49 3.73 20.55
C ALA A 63 4.36 4.35 21.40
N ARG A 64 4.64 4.57 22.69
CA ARG A 64 3.69 5.27 23.56
C ARG A 64 3.42 6.65 22.99
N THR A 65 2.14 6.96 22.86
CA THR A 65 1.67 8.30 22.52
C THR A 65 1.66 9.12 23.81
N GLY A 66 1.99 10.42 23.73
CA GLY A 66 2.06 11.27 24.93
C GLY A 66 0.73 11.31 25.69
N ALA A 67 -0.29 11.91 25.08
CA ALA A 67 -1.66 11.87 25.59
C ALA A 67 -2.44 10.69 24.97
N PRO A 68 -3.45 10.14 25.66
CA PRO A 68 -4.38 9.18 25.07
C PRO A 68 -5.06 9.74 23.82
N PRO A 69 -5.17 8.97 22.72
CA PRO A 69 -5.87 9.40 21.52
C PRO A 69 -7.34 9.72 21.82
N GLN A 70 -7.93 10.69 21.10
CA GLN A 70 -9.38 10.86 21.16
C GLN A 70 -10.09 9.69 20.46
N LEU A 71 -9.50 9.24 19.36
CA LEU A 71 -10.01 8.17 18.53
C LEU A 71 -8.86 7.24 18.15
N ALA A 72 -9.06 5.94 18.31
CA ALA A 72 -8.20 4.92 17.74
C ALA A 72 -8.98 4.13 16.68
N VAL A 73 -8.37 3.87 15.53
CA VAL A 73 -8.99 3.16 14.41
C VAL A 73 -8.15 1.93 14.07
N ASN A 74 -8.76 0.76 14.15
CA ASN A 74 -8.11 -0.50 13.77
C ASN A 74 -8.35 -0.80 12.29
N LEU A 75 -7.48 -0.29 11.42
CA LEU A 75 -7.47 -0.67 10.00
C LEU A 75 -6.52 -1.84 9.73
N HIS A 76 -5.95 -2.49 10.74
CA HIS A 76 -4.94 -3.53 10.54
C HIS A 76 -5.57 -4.92 10.33
N GLY A 77 -6.60 -5.27 11.10
CA GLY A 77 -7.25 -6.57 10.98
C GLY A 77 -8.16 -6.89 12.16
N ARG A 78 -8.66 -8.12 12.21
CA ARG A 78 -9.64 -8.58 13.23
C ARG A 78 -9.05 -9.22 14.49
N GLY A 79 -7.73 -9.42 14.57
CA GLY A 79 -7.11 -10.22 15.64
C GLY A 79 -7.11 -9.49 17.00
N PRO A 80 -7.16 -10.21 18.14
CA PRO A 80 -7.21 -9.57 19.45
C PRO A 80 -5.96 -8.74 19.76
N GLN A 81 -4.81 -9.06 19.18
CA GLN A 81 -3.56 -8.33 19.39
C GLN A 81 -3.64 -6.88 18.89
N SER A 82 -4.20 -6.63 17.69
CA SER A 82 -4.35 -5.27 17.16
C SER A 82 -5.38 -4.45 17.95
N HIS A 83 -6.41 -5.10 18.49
CA HIS A 83 -7.40 -4.47 19.36
C HIS A 83 -6.78 -4.04 20.68
N ARG A 84 -6.09 -4.96 21.37
CA ARG A 84 -5.45 -4.68 22.67
C ARG A 84 -4.38 -3.60 22.54
N MET A 85 -3.55 -3.66 21.51
CA MET A 85 -2.54 -2.63 21.21
C MET A 85 -3.11 -1.21 21.12
N LEU A 86 -4.32 -1.05 20.57
CA LEU A 86 -5.01 0.24 20.53
C LEU A 86 -5.76 0.55 21.83
N ALA A 87 -6.41 -0.44 22.45
CA ALA A 87 -7.14 -0.27 23.70
C ALA A 87 -6.22 0.10 24.87
N ASP A 88 -4.99 -0.41 24.90
CA ASP A 88 -3.97 -0.12 25.92
C ASP A 88 -3.56 1.37 25.94
N LEU A 89 -3.77 2.10 24.82
CA LEU A 89 -3.60 3.55 24.75
C LEU A 89 -4.75 4.33 25.41
N ARG A 90 -5.81 3.64 25.85
CA ARG A 90 -7.01 4.20 26.48
C ARG A 90 -7.67 5.33 25.67
N PRO A 91 -7.97 5.11 24.38
CA PRO A 91 -8.62 6.13 23.57
C PRO A 91 -10.03 6.43 24.09
N ARG A 92 -10.56 7.63 23.84
CA ARG A 92 -11.97 7.91 24.21
C ARG A 92 -12.95 7.04 23.43
N ARG A 93 -12.62 6.70 22.19
CA ARG A 93 -13.37 5.75 21.34
C ARG A 93 -12.42 4.88 20.53
N LEU A 94 -12.75 3.60 20.41
CA LEU A 94 -12.07 2.63 19.54
C LEU A 94 -13.01 2.21 18.42
N LEU A 95 -12.59 2.44 17.17
CA LEU A 95 -13.27 2.00 15.97
C LEU A 95 -12.60 0.71 15.50
N ALA A 96 -13.26 -0.42 15.73
CA ALA A 96 -12.75 -1.73 15.33
C ALA A 96 -13.90 -2.69 14.98
N PHE A 97 -13.56 -3.83 14.37
CA PHE A 97 -14.51 -4.93 14.19
C PHE A 97 -14.81 -5.58 15.54
N ALA A 98 -15.95 -6.25 15.67
CA ALA A 98 -16.25 -7.02 16.88
C ALA A 98 -15.20 -8.12 17.11
N ASN A 99 -14.65 -8.17 18.32
CA ASN A 99 -13.71 -9.16 18.79
C ASN A 99 -13.96 -9.48 20.29
N PRO A 100 -14.65 -10.60 20.59
CA PRO A 100 -14.91 -11.01 21.98
C PRO A 100 -13.64 -11.31 22.80
N GLU A 101 -12.61 -11.87 22.18
CA GLU A 101 -11.34 -12.20 22.86
C GLU A 101 -10.57 -10.96 23.34
N ALA A 102 -10.80 -9.82 22.71
CA ALA A 102 -10.26 -8.51 23.10
C ALA A 102 -11.25 -7.67 23.91
N GLY A 103 -12.45 -8.20 24.21
CA GLY A 103 -13.50 -7.48 24.93
C GLY A 103 -14.18 -6.36 24.11
N HIS A 104 -13.98 -6.31 22.79
CA HIS A 104 -14.59 -5.31 21.91
C HIS A 104 -15.84 -5.88 21.25
N LEU A 105 -17.00 -5.73 21.89
CA LEU A 105 -18.26 -6.30 21.39
C LEU A 105 -19.04 -5.35 20.46
N ASP A 106 -18.83 -4.04 20.61
CA ASP A 106 -19.51 -3.00 19.84
C ASP A 106 -18.76 -2.70 18.55
N GLY A 107 -19.03 -3.46 17.49
CA GLY A 107 -18.43 -3.27 16.18
C GLY A 107 -19.07 -4.17 15.11
N PRO A 108 -18.84 -3.90 13.82
CA PRO A 108 -19.39 -4.72 12.76
C PRO A 108 -18.73 -6.11 12.74
N ALA A 109 -19.41 -7.09 12.15
CA ALA A 109 -18.84 -8.41 11.90
C ALA A 109 -17.74 -8.37 10.82
N TRP A 110 -16.78 -9.28 10.93
CA TRP A 110 -15.73 -9.48 9.92
C TRP A 110 -16.17 -10.48 8.85
N PHE A 111 -16.00 -10.13 7.58
CA PHE A 111 -16.23 -11.02 6.45
C PHE A 111 -14.92 -11.25 5.70
N ALA A 112 -14.47 -12.51 5.63
CA ALA A 112 -13.15 -12.85 5.09
C ALA A 112 -13.03 -12.57 3.58
N GLU A 113 -14.08 -12.92 2.83
CA GLU A 113 -14.15 -12.79 1.36
C GLU A 113 -14.50 -11.36 0.89
N GLU A 114 -14.67 -10.42 1.81
CA GLU A 114 -14.96 -9.03 1.45
C GLU A 114 -13.72 -8.35 0.88
N HIS A 115 -13.90 -7.61 -0.22
CA HIS A 115 -12.84 -6.78 -0.79
C HIS A 115 -12.33 -5.79 0.24
N GLU A 116 -11.02 -5.68 0.38
CA GLU A 116 -10.41 -4.99 1.52
C GLU A 116 -10.75 -3.49 1.60
N VAL A 117 -10.88 -2.81 0.45
CA VAL A 117 -11.36 -1.41 0.42
C VAL A 117 -12.78 -1.29 1.00
N ASP A 118 -13.67 -2.20 0.61
CA ASP A 118 -15.07 -2.19 1.07
C ASP A 118 -15.15 -2.48 2.56
N ARG A 119 -14.29 -3.39 3.05
CA ARG A 119 -14.15 -3.72 4.47
C ARG A 119 -13.84 -2.49 5.32
N TRP A 120 -12.88 -1.67 4.92
CA TRP A 120 -12.52 -0.47 5.69
C TRP A 120 -13.58 0.63 5.57
N CYS A 121 -14.20 0.78 4.39
CA CYS A 121 -15.31 1.71 4.22
C CYS A 121 -16.51 1.32 5.09
N ARG A 122 -16.87 0.04 5.12
CA ARG A 122 -17.95 -0.51 5.95
C ARG A 122 -17.66 -0.38 7.44
N LEU A 123 -16.41 -0.61 7.86
CA LEU A 123 -16.00 -0.37 9.24
C LEU A 123 -16.33 1.06 9.66
N LEU A 124 -15.91 2.07 8.88
CA LEU A 124 -16.17 3.46 9.20
C LEU A 124 -17.66 3.82 9.13
N ALA A 125 -18.38 3.30 8.12
CA ALA A 125 -19.81 3.54 7.96
C ALA A 125 -20.62 3.04 9.15
N TRP A 126 -20.26 1.91 9.77
CA TRP A 126 -20.87 1.40 11.00
C TRP A 126 -20.86 2.44 12.13
N TYR A 127 -19.80 3.23 12.22
CA TYR A 127 -19.64 4.26 13.24
C TYR A 127 -20.04 5.66 12.77
N GLY A 128 -20.78 5.76 11.65
CA GLY A 128 -21.33 7.00 11.12
C GLY A 128 -20.34 7.85 10.32
N ILE A 129 -19.23 7.28 9.87
CA ILE A 129 -18.24 7.97 9.02
C ILE A 129 -18.34 7.38 7.60
N PRO A 130 -19.05 8.03 6.66
CA PRO A 130 -19.15 7.54 5.30
C PRO A 130 -17.79 7.64 4.60
N ALA A 131 -17.41 6.59 3.88
CA ALA A 131 -16.20 6.54 3.07
C ALA A 131 -16.55 6.14 1.63
N ASP A 132 -15.96 6.84 0.67
CA ASP A 132 -16.14 6.55 -0.75
C ASP A 132 -15.07 5.56 -1.22
N ARG A 133 -15.49 4.32 -1.54
CA ARG A 133 -14.60 3.27 -2.04
C ARG A 133 -13.79 3.66 -3.28
N THR A 134 -14.24 4.67 -4.04
CA THR A 134 -13.59 5.13 -5.27
C THR A 134 -12.50 6.18 -5.02
N ASP A 135 -12.43 6.76 -3.81
CA ASP A 135 -11.42 7.76 -3.44
C ASP A 135 -10.07 7.10 -3.09
N LEU A 136 -9.51 6.37 -4.06
CA LEU A 136 -8.22 5.68 -4.00
C LEU A 136 -7.08 6.56 -4.55
N ALA A 137 -7.41 7.76 -5.05
CA ALA A 137 -6.46 8.62 -5.72
C ALA A 137 -5.33 9.05 -4.78
N LEU A 138 -4.10 8.83 -5.22
CA LEU A 138 -2.90 9.31 -4.56
C LEU A 138 -2.45 10.63 -5.20
N ARG A 139 -1.89 11.54 -4.41
CA ARG A 139 -1.22 12.74 -4.92
C ARG A 139 -0.09 12.31 -5.82
N ARG A 140 -0.09 12.79 -7.07
CA ARG A 140 0.93 12.48 -8.07
C ARG A 140 2.24 13.19 -7.72
N PRO A 141 3.32 12.47 -7.37
CA PRO A 141 4.62 13.10 -7.11
C PRO A 141 5.25 13.60 -8.42
N ALA A 142 6.17 14.55 -8.32
CA ALA A 142 7.02 14.95 -9.44
C ALA A 142 7.90 13.76 -9.89
N PRO A 143 8.22 13.62 -11.18
CA PRO A 143 9.02 12.49 -11.67
C PRO A 143 10.46 12.49 -11.13
N GLY A 144 11.01 13.66 -10.78
CA GLY A 144 12.40 13.77 -10.37
C GLY A 144 13.36 13.23 -11.44
N GLN A 145 14.21 12.28 -11.07
CA GLN A 145 15.13 11.59 -11.97
C GLN A 145 14.53 10.32 -12.60
N MET A 146 13.30 9.94 -12.24
CA MET A 146 12.67 8.73 -12.75
C MET A 146 12.24 8.90 -14.21
N PRO A 147 12.44 7.88 -15.06
CA PRO A 147 12.01 7.95 -16.44
C PRO A 147 10.47 7.97 -16.55
N VAL A 148 9.96 8.83 -17.43
CA VAL A 148 8.51 8.95 -17.70
C VAL A 148 8.13 8.21 -18.99
N GLY A 149 6.85 7.81 -19.09
CA GLY A 149 6.29 7.13 -20.27
C GLY A 149 6.82 5.72 -20.51
N VAL A 150 7.45 5.11 -19.49
CA VAL A 150 8.03 3.76 -19.57
C VAL A 150 6.98 2.68 -19.30
N THR A 151 7.26 1.46 -19.76
CA THR A 151 6.54 0.27 -19.32
C THR A 151 7.32 -0.42 -18.22
N ILE A 152 6.70 -0.53 -17.05
CA ILE A 152 7.27 -1.20 -15.90
C ILE A 152 6.96 -2.70 -15.99
N VAL A 153 7.99 -3.53 -15.88
CA VAL A 153 7.85 -4.96 -15.63
C VAL A 153 8.35 -5.24 -14.22
N HIS A 154 7.48 -5.79 -13.37
CA HIS A 154 7.81 -6.13 -11.99
C HIS A 154 7.68 -7.65 -11.77
N PRO A 155 8.77 -8.41 -11.93
CA PRO A 155 8.74 -9.87 -11.82
C PRO A 155 8.72 -10.38 -10.37
N GLY A 156 9.05 -9.51 -9.41
CA GLY A 156 9.13 -9.81 -7.99
C GLY A 156 7.78 -10.12 -7.34
N SER A 157 7.82 -10.77 -6.18
CA SER A 157 6.71 -10.93 -5.23
C SER A 157 7.26 -11.49 -3.92
N LYS A 158 6.70 -11.08 -2.78
CA LYS A 158 7.06 -11.64 -1.46
C LYS A 158 6.72 -13.12 -1.35
N ALA A 159 5.63 -13.56 -1.99
CA ALA A 159 5.19 -14.96 -2.01
C ALA A 159 5.69 -15.62 -3.31
N PRO A 160 6.64 -16.58 -3.26
CA PRO A 160 7.18 -17.23 -4.44
C PRO A 160 6.13 -17.86 -5.36
N GLU A 161 5.06 -18.41 -4.79
CA GLU A 161 3.92 -19.02 -5.49
C GLU A 161 3.13 -18.01 -6.33
N LYS A 162 3.16 -16.72 -5.97
CA LYS A 162 2.53 -15.63 -6.74
C LYS A 162 3.41 -15.12 -7.87
N ARG A 163 4.63 -15.66 -8.06
CA ARG A 163 5.56 -15.20 -9.10
C ARG A 163 5.28 -15.89 -10.41
N TRP A 164 4.90 -15.11 -11.42
CA TRP A 164 4.87 -15.62 -12.78
C TRP A 164 6.30 -15.96 -13.26
N PRO A 165 6.51 -17.02 -14.06
CA PRO A 165 7.85 -17.48 -14.41
C PRO A 165 8.71 -16.38 -15.06
N ALA A 166 9.95 -16.24 -14.59
CA ALA A 166 10.89 -15.21 -15.05
C ALA A 166 11.11 -15.21 -16.58
N GLY A 167 11.18 -16.39 -17.20
CA GLY A 167 11.31 -16.52 -18.65
C GLY A 167 10.12 -15.96 -19.42
N ARG A 168 8.91 -16.02 -18.85
CA ARG A 168 7.71 -15.43 -19.47
C ARG A 168 7.69 -13.92 -19.34
N PHE A 169 8.14 -13.37 -18.20
CA PHE A 169 8.40 -11.94 -18.07
C PHE A 169 9.46 -11.44 -19.06
N ALA A 170 10.52 -12.22 -19.27
CA ALA A 170 11.56 -11.87 -20.25
C ALA A 170 11.03 -11.87 -21.69
N ALA A 171 10.25 -12.89 -22.06
CA ALA A 171 9.59 -12.95 -23.37
C ALA A 171 8.65 -11.76 -23.59
N LEU A 172 7.84 -11.39 -22.58
CA LEU A 172 6.96 -10.23 -22.63
C LEU A 172 7.74 -8.92 -22.77
N ALA A 173 8.78 -8.74 -21.95
CA ALA A 173 9.61 -7.54 -21.98
C ALA A 173 10.29 -7.34 -23.34
N ARG A 174 10.76 -8.43 -23.96
CA ARG A 174 11.33 -8.43 -25.32
C ARG A 174 10.28 -8.02 -26.36
N GLU A 175 9.08 -8.60 -26.30
CA GLU A 175 7.99 -8.27 -27.23
C GLU A 175 7.60 -6.79 -27.12
N LEU A 176 7.42 -6.29 -25.89
CA LEU A 176 7.10 -4.88 -25.65
C LEU A 176 8.18 -3.94 -26.19
N ALA A 177 9.46 -4.26 -25.95
CA ALA A 177 10.57 -3.49 -26.49
C ALA A 177 10.61 -3.51 -28.02
N GLY A 178 10.36 -4.67 -28.64
CA GLY A 178 10.23 -4.81 -30.10
C GLY A 178 9.09 -3.98 -30.69
N ARG A 179 8.04 -3.71 -29.91
CA ARG A 179 6.94 -2.79 -30.24
C ARG A 179 7.21 -1.33 -29.87
N GLY A 180 8.46 -0.98 -29.54
CA GLY A 180 8.88 0.40 -29.25
C GLY A 180 8.58 0.88 -27.82
N HIS A 181 8.22 -0.01 -26.88
CA HIS A 181 8.11 0.38 -25.49
C HIS A 181 9.50 0.60 -24.86
N ARG A 182 9.63 1.66 -24.07
CA ARG A 182 10.77 1.85 -23.17
C ARG A 182 10.53 1.02 -21.90
N VAL A 183 11.07 -0.19 -21.86
CA VAL A 183 10.85 -1.11 -20.73
C VAL A 183 11.85 -0.86 -19.60
N VAL A 184 11.37 -0.84 -18.36
CA VAL A 184 12.18 -0.87 -17.13
C VAL A 184 11.79 -2.06 -16.28
N VAL A 185 12.75 -2.67 -15.59
CA VAL A 185 12.50 -3.82 -14.70
C VAL A 185 12.71 -3.40 -13.25
N THR A 186 11.66 -3.54 -12.43
CA THR A 186 11.66 -3.09 -11.03
C THR A 186 11.66 -4.26 -10.05
N GLY A 187 11.91 -3.97 -8.77
CA GLY A 187 11.99 -4.96 -7.70
C GLY A 187 12.65 -4.37 -6.45
N SER A 188 12.54 -5.07 -5.34
CA SER A 188 13.32 -4.76 -4.14
C SER A 188 14.81 -5.10 -4.31
N ALA A 189 15.63 -4.73 -3.32
CA ALA A 189 17.06 -5.04 -3.33
C ALA A 189 17.36 -6.54 -3.42
N VAL A 190 16.53 -7.38 -2.76
CA VAL A 190 16.67 -8.85 -2.78
C VAL A 190 16.20 -9.47 -4.11
N GLU A 191 15.45 -8.72 -4.92
CA GLU A 191 14.94 -9.17 -6.22
C GLU A 191 15.81 -8.70 -7.40
N ARG A 192 16.94 -8.02 -7.11
CA ARG A 192 17.85 -7.48 -8.12
C ARG A 192 18.34 -8.55 -9.10
N ASP A 193 18.73 -9.71 -8.60
CA ASP A 193 19.22 -10.80 -9.44
C ASP A 193 18.12 -11.37 -10.34
N LEU A 194 16.89 -11.45 -9.83
CA LEU A 194 15.72 -11.84 -10.63
C LEU A 194 15.47 -10.82 -11.75
N ALA A 195 15.43 -9.54 -11.42
CA ALA A 195 15.21 -8.47 -12.39
C ALA A 195 16.32 -8.42 -13.45
N ALA A 196 17.58 -8.61 -13.05
CA ALA A 196 18.71 -8.68 -13.97
C ALA A 196 18.63 -9.88 -14.93
N ARG A 197 18.25 -11.07 -14.42
CA ARG A 197 18.03 -12.25 -15.28
C ARG A 197 16.90 -12.02 -16.29
N VAL A 198 15.80 -11.39 -15.87
CA VAL A 198 14.68 -11.04 -16.77
C VAL A 198 15.14 -10.07 -17.85
N ALA A 199 15.84 -9.00 -17.50
CA ALA A 199 16.34 -8.03 -18.46
C ALA A 199 17.34 -8.65 -19.46
N ALA A 200 18.29 -9.45 -18.96
CA ALA A 200 19.27 -10.14 -19.80
C ALA A 200 18.62 -11.12 -20.79
N ALA A 201 17.70 -11.97 -20.32
CA ALA A 201 16.97 -12.90 -21.17
C ALA A 201 16.04 -12.20 -22.20
N ALA A 202 15.62 -10.97 -21.90
CA ALA A 202 14.86 -10.13 -22.82
C ALA A 202 15.72 -9.37 -23.85
N GLY A 203 17.06 -9.41 -23.71
CA GLY A 203 17.98 -8.62 -24.53
C GLY A 203 17.99 -7.12 -24.20
N LEU A 204 17.57 -6.74 -22.98
CA LEU A 204 17.53 -5.36 -22.52
C LEU A 204 18.86 -4.95 -21.86
N PRO A 205 19.30 -3.69 -21.98
CA PRO A 205 20.57 -3.26 -21.41
C PRO A 205 20.48 -3.18 -19.88
N PRO A 206 21.55 -3.51 -19.12
CA PRO A 206 21.51 -3.56 -17.64
C PRO A 206 21.01 -2.29 -16.96
N LYS A 207 21.19 -1.12 -17.60
CA LYS A 207 20.73 0.18 -17.08
C LYS A 207 19.21 0.29 -16.86
N VAL A 208 18.40 -0.58 -17.48
CA VAL A 208 16.93 -0.58 -17.30
C VAL A 208 16.49 -1.31 -16.03
N VAL A 209 17.41 -2.01 -15.36
CA VAL A 209 17.15 -2.67 -14.09
C VAL A 209 17.22 -1.64 -12.98
N LEU A 210 16.05 -1.32 -12.43
CA LEU A 210 15.86 -0.38 -11.32
C LEU A 210 15.63 -1.11 -9.98
N ALA A 211 15.64 -2.44 -9.99
CA ALA A 211 15.46 -3.25 -8.79
C ALA A 211 16.55 -2.95 -7.75
N GLY A 212 16.14 -2.59 -6.54
CA GLY A 212 17.05 -2.18 -5.46
C GLY A 212 17.79 -0.86 -5.71
N ARG A 213 17.32 -0.05 -6.66
CA ARG A 213 17.86 1.28 -7.01
C ARG A 213 16.81 2.39 -6.93
N THR A 214 15.63 2.05 -6.42
CA THR A 214 14.52 2.99 -6.19
C THR A 214 14.08 2.85 -4.75
N ASP A 215 13.85 3.98 -4.08
CA ASP A 215 13.06 3.99 -2.85
C ASP A 215 11.55 3.98 -3.15
N LEU A 216 10.72 4.00 -2.11
CA LEU A 216 9.26 3.96 -2.29
C LEU A 216 8.70 5.22 -2.97
N GLY A 217 9.29 6.39 -2.71
CA GLY A 217 8.89 7.65 -3.35
C GLY A 217 9.24 7.67 -4.84
N GLU A 218 10.44 7.18 -5.19
CA GLU A 218 10.88 7.00 -6.57
C GLU A 218 10.03 5.95 -7.30
N LEU A 219 9.69 4.83 -6.65
CA LEU A 219 8.78 3.83 -7.22
C LEU A 219 7.39 4.43 -7.46
N ALA A 220 6.87 5.20 -6.51
CA ALA A 220 5.60 5.92 -6.67
C ALA A 220 5.63 6.90 -7.85
N ALA A 221 6.69 7.69 -8.00
CA ALA A 221 6.90 8.58 -9.14
C ALA A 221 7.00 7.82 -10.47
N LEU A 222 7.77 6.74 -10.50
CA LEU A 222 7.90 5.88 -11.68
C LEU A 222 6.55 5.31 -12.12
N VAL A 223 5.75 4.78 -11.18
CA VAL A 223 4.41 4.23 -11.46
C VAL A 223 3.44 5.31 -11.90
N ALA A 224 3.42 6.47 -11.24
CA ALA A 224 2.51 7.55 -11.58
C ALA A 224 2.72 8.01 -13.02
N HIS A 225 3.97 8.14 -13.47
CA HIS A 225 4.32 8.62 -14.81
C HIS A 225 4.58 7.50 -15.83
N ALA A 226 4.27 6.24 -15.49
CA ALA A 226 4.42 5.12 -16.41
C ALA A 226 3.33 5.11 -17.49
N ARG A 227 3.66 4.53 -18.63
CA ARG A 227 2.71 4.20 -19.70
C ARG A 227 1.90 2.95 -19.36
N LEU A 228 2.52 1.97 -18.72
CA LEU A 228 1.93 0.67 -18.38
C LEU A 228 2.70 0.04 -17.23
N VAL A 229 2.01 -0.63 -16.31
CA VAL A 229 2.60 -1.52 -15.30
C VAL A 229 2.19 -2.96 -15.58
N VAL A 230 3.15 -3.87 -15.62
CA VAL A 230 2.90 -5.32 -15.64
C VAL A 230 3.54 -5.97 -14.43
N SER A 231 2.74 -6.64 -13.62
CA SER A 231 3.22 -7.33 -12.41
C SER A 231 2.37 -8.56 -12.09
N GLY A 232 2.86 -9.39 -11.16
CA GLY A 232 1.97 -10.31 -10.44
C GLY A 232 1.13 -9.59 -9.38
N ASP A 233 0.56 -10.36 -8.46
CA ASP A 233 -0.12 -9.87 -7.25
C ASP A 233 0.88 -9.29 -6.23
N THR A 234 1.22 -8.01 -6.40
CA THR A 234 2.11 -7.26 -5.50
C THR A 234 1.68 -5.81 -5.31
N GLY A 235 2.26 -5.14 -4.30
CA GLY A 235 1.93 -3.76 -3.92
C GLY A 235 2.04 -2.73 -5.07
N ILE A 236 2.86 -2.97 -6.09
CA ILE A 236 2.97 -2.04 -7.23
C ILE A 236 1.67 -1.95 -8.05
N GLY A 237 0.88 -3.03 -8.08
CA GLY A 237 -0.44 -3.04 -8.74
C GLY A 237 -1.42 -2.08 -8.06
N HIS A 238 -1.38 -2.01 -6.73
CA HIS A 238 -2.19 -1.05 -5.97
C HIS A 238 -1.75 0.40 -6.20
N LEU A 239 -0.44 0.66 -6.34
CA LEU A 239 0.04 1.99 -6.74
C LEU A 239 -0.48 2.37 -8.13
N ALA A 240 -0.49 1.43 -9.08
CA ALA A 240 -1.03 1.70 -10.42
C ALA A 240 -2.51 2.09 -10.36
N THR A 241 -3.32 1.40 -9.53
CA THR A 241 -4.70 1.79 -9.25
C THR A 241 -4.80 3.21 -8.69
N GLY A 242 -4.01 3.54 -7.67
CA GLY A 242 -4.05 4.86 -7.02
C GLY A 242 -3.64 6.03 -7.93
N TYR A 243 -2.85 5.78 -8.97
CA TYR A 243 -2.46 6.79 -9.96
C TYR A 243 -3.26 6.75 -11.26
N ALA A 244 -4.22 5.83 -11.38
CA ALA A 244 -4.91 5.51 -12.62
C ALA A 244 -3.95 5.18 -13.78
N THR A 245 -2.82 4.54 -13.47
CA THR A 245 -1.84 4.08 -14.45
C THR A 245 -2.36 2.77 -15.07
N PRO A 246 -2.40 2.65 -16.41
CA PRO A 246 -2.78 1.40 -17.06
C PRO A 246 -1.95 0.23 -16.51
N SER A 247 -2.60 -0.87 -16.16
CA SER A 247 -1.92 -2.02 -15.56
C SER A 247 -2.47 -3.36 -16.05
N VAL A 248 -1.60 -4.37 -16.06
CA VAL A 248 -1.93 -5.77 -16.25
C VAL A 248 -1.39 -6.53 -15.05
N LEU A 249 -2.30 -7.06 -14.24
CA LEU A 249 -1.98 -7.84 -13.03
C LEU A 249 -2.23 -9.31 -13.30
N ILE A 250 -1.19 -10.13 -13.13
CA ILE A 250 -1.22 -11.56 -13.41
C ILE A 250 -1.50 -12.32 -12.12
N PHE A 251 -2.64 -13.02 -12.08
CA PHE A 251 -3.05 -13.93 -11.01
C PHE A 251 -3.07 -15.36 -11.53
N GLY A 252 -2.88 -16.35 -10.64
CA GLY A 252 -2.91 -17.77 -10.95
C GLY A 252 -2.43 -18.63 -9.80
#